data_AF-A0AA88HUU8-F1
#
_entry.id   AF-A0AA88HUU8-F1
#
_cell.length_a   1.000
_cell.length_b   1.000
_cell.length_c   1.000
_cell.angle_alpha   90.00
_cell.angle_beta   90.00
_cell.angle_gamma   90.00
#
_symmetry.space_group_name_H-M   'P 1'
#
loop_
_entity.id
_entity.type
_entity.pdbx_description
1 polymer ?
#
loop_
_entity_poly.entity_id
_entity_poly.type
_entity_poly.pdbx_seq_one_letter_code
_entity_poly.pdbx_strand_id
1 'polypeptide(L)'
;MSKPKVTMMINEDINYCLINAVREGNLEKTRELLSFDNPFGSTNLVILACEHNKVNILEYLLSSNGKILSNFSLGAREAAIVPSDEDETCHNAFYYAIRSGNVELLDTLISKWPGNYFSVHLSELDEILSRTYEELKLKNVLLSEEMEIFVENKLIDLRFFSNPFEKDKNTKNNLNSIKERIELLLHNVSVLRTEYCNKEEIDEKFIFIAKFIAQNIHILKRQLKSSCDRMPWEEMEFCLISFVSSHLKRQEINLFLNAILNKNKMLNHLENFAGKLKEEKDYSASVDLKTFAILPKLSREQVVAKIVSSFSQIEELYSDYQQIRDIHSLKKISDYIKLKLSADLKQKEGKLIIARVLQVTGEHLKNTIESPKLSKTTSELLLLSLPRDTRKIFIDLRNSLSHAYSLSKRIEIEDNSKVNFFVGVQNDLKRIDDVITEIF
;
A
#
# COMPACT_ATOMS: atom_id res chain seq x y z
N MET A 1 -26.43 1.60 62.76
CA MET A 1 -25.21 0.82 62.48
C MET A 1 -25.54 -0.32 61.53
N SER A 2 -24.57 -0.69 60.68
CA SER A 2 -24.46 -1.90 59.84
C SER A 2 -25.46 -2.14 58.69
N LYS A 3 -25.28 -1.43 57.57
CA LYS A 3 -25.55 -1.94 56.20
C LYS A 3 -24.48 -1.67 55.11
N PRO A 4 -23.40 -0.85 55.27
CA PRO A 4 -22.46 -0.62 54.16
C PRO A 4 -21.44 -1.76 53.95
N LYS A 5 -21.18 -2.62 54.95
CA LYS A 5 -20.21 -3.72 54.81
C LYS A 5 -20.67 -4.88 53.92
N VAL A 6 -21.97 -5.16 53.86
CA VAL A 6 -22.51 -6.30 53.10
C VAL A 6 -22.52 -6.01 51.60
N THR A 7 -22.90 -4.80 51.20
CA THR A 7 -22.82 -4.37 49.80
C THR A 7 -21.36 -4.33 49.33
N MET A 8 -20.43 -3.84 50.15
CA MET A 8 -19.01 -3.76 49.80
C MET A 8 -18.33 -5.14 49.65
N MET A 9 -18.73 -6.15 50.44
CA MET A 9 -18.22 -7.53 50.28
C MET A 9 -18.75 -8.24 49.02
N ILE A 10 -20.04 -8.09 48.69
CA ILE A 10 -20.65 -8.68 47.47
C ILE A 10 -19.97 -8.13 46.20
N ASN A 11 -19.54 -6.89 46.29
CA ASN A 11 -18.93 -6.11 45.23
C ASN A 11 -17.48 -6.54 44.91
N GLU A 12 -16.68 -6.84 45.94
CA GLU A 12 -15.32 -7.40 45.79
C GLU A 12 -15.33 -8.81 45.19
N ASP A 13 -16.29 -9.65 45.60
CA ASP A 13 -16.44 -11.02 45.10
C ASP A 13 -16.84 -11.06 43.61
N ILE A 14 -17.69 -10.14 43.15
CA ILE A 14 -18.10 -10.05 41.74
C ILE A 14 -16.94 -9.56 40.86
N ASN A 15 -16.17 -8.55 41.31
CA ASN A 15 -15.01 -8.06 40.56
C ASN A 15 -13.94 -9.16 40.41
N TYR A 16 -13.66 -9.89 41.50
CA TYR A 16 -12.78 -11.05 41.46
C TYR A 16 -13.29 -12.12 40.50
N CYS A 17 -14.60 -12.38 40.47
CA CYS A 17 -15.20 -13.32 39.52
C CYS A 17 -15.10 -12.85 38.05
N LEU A 18 -15.23 -11.55 37.79
CA LEU A 18 -15.14 -10.97 36.45
C LEU A 18 -13.72 -11.02 35.92
N ILE A 19 -12.73 -10.60 36.73
CA ILE A 19 -11.31 -10.68 36.39
C ILE A 19 -10.93 -12.13 36.07
N ASN A 20 -11.37 -13.09 36.89
CA ASN A 20 -11.11 -14.50 36.63
C ASN A 20 -11.82 -15.00 35.37
N ALA A 21 -13.06 -14.59 35.10
CA ALA A 21 -13.77 -14.96 33.88
C ALA A 21 -13.05 -14.46 32.63
N VAL A 22 -12.53 -13.22 32.65
CA VAL A 22 -11.70 -12.67 31.57
C VAL A 22 -10.41 -13.45 31.44
N ARG A 23 -9.68 -13.70 32.53
CA ARG A 23 -8.45 -14.49 32.53
C ARG A 23 -8.63 -15.90 31.97
N GLU A 24 -9.75 -16.54 32.29
CA GLU A 24 -10.10 -17.88 31.82
C GLU A 24 -10.57 -17.89 30.35
N GLY A 25 -10.93 -16.73 29.79
CA GLY A 25 -11.52 -16.65 28.44
C GLY A 25 -13.00 -17.06 28.40
N ASN A 26 -13.69 -17.07 29.54
CA ASN A 26 -15.09 -17.51 29.63
C ASN A 26 -16.05 -16.38 29.23
N LEU A 27 -16.32 -16.28 27.93
CA LEU A 27 -17.16 -15.24 27.36
C LEU A 27 -18.59 -15.21 27.92
N GLU A 28 -19.20 -16.37 28.19
CA GLU A 28 -20.57 -16.46 28.72
C GLU A 28 -20.64 -15.89 30.14
N LYS A 29 -19.68 -16.26 31.00
CA LYS A 29 -19.57 -15.75 32.36
C LYS A 29 -19.20 -14.26 32.38
N THR A 30 -18.31 -13.81 31.48
CA THR A 30 -18.00 -12.38 31.31
C THR A 30 -19.25 -11.59 30.90
N ARG A 31 -20.08 -12.10 30.00
CA ARG A 31 -21.36 -11.47 29.59
C ARG A 31 -22.35 -11.37 30.73
N GLU A 32 -22.53 -12.45 31.48
CA GLU A 32 -23.42 -12.50 32.64
C GLU A 32 -22.99 -11.47 33.70
N LEU A 33 -21.71 -11.44 34.05
CA LEU A 33 -21.18 -10.54 35.07
C LEU A 33 -21.20 -9.06 34.64
N LEU A 34 -21.10 -8.77 33.35
CA LEU A 34 -21.23 -7.41 32.79
C LEU A 34 -22.69 -6.92 32.71
N SER A 35 -23.68 -7.79 32.93
CA SER A 35 -25.11 -7.42 32.88
C SER A 35 -25.66 -6.81 34.18
N PHE A 36 -24.89 -6.88 35.27
CA PHE A 36 -25.21 -6.22 36.53
C PHE A 36 -24.84 -4.73 36.46
N ASP A 37 -25.70 -3.84 36.98
CA ASP A 37 -25.41 -2.39 37.09
C ASP A 37 -24.09 -2.20 37.85
N ASN A 38 -23.05 -1.86 37.10
CA ASN A 38 -21.67 -2.02 37.52
C ASN A 38 -21.25 -0.94 38.54
N PRO A 39 -20.98 -1.28 39.81
CA PRO A 39 -20.48 -0.34 40.80
C PRO A 39 -18.94 -0.34 40.98
N PHE A 40 -18.11 -0.85 40.05
CA PHE A 40 -16.64 -0.95 40.25
C PHE A 40 -15.82 -0.54 39.01
N GLY A 41 -14.68 0.15 39.10
CA GLY A 41 -13.96 0.52 40.32
C GLY A 41 -12.43 0.52 40.23
N SER A 42 -11.78 0.05 39.15
CA SER A 42 -10.33 0.27 38.89
C SER A 42 -9.76 -0.46 37.66
N THR A 43 -10.37 -1.54 37.17
CA THR A 43 -9.72 -2.42 36.17
C THR A 43 -10.21 -2.14 34.74
N ASN A 44 -9.28 -1.73 33.87
CA ASN A 44 -9.55 -1.62 32.44
C ASN A 44 -9.61 -3.02 31.81
N LEU A 45 -10.82 -3.50 31.50
CA LEU A 45 -11.04 -4.83 30.93
C LEU A 45 -10.45 -5.01 29.52
N VAL A 46 -10.22 -3.92 28.78
CA VAL A 46 -9.53 -3.96 27.48
C VAL A 46 -8.06 -4.32 27.69
N ILE A 47 -7.41 -3.68 28.67
CA ILE A 47 -6.02 -4.01 29.05
C ILE A 47 -5.94 -5.45 29.54
N LEU A 48 -6.84 -5.88 30.43
CA LEU A 48 -6.86 -7.24 30.98
C LEU A 48 -7.09 -8.32 29.91
N ALA A 49 -7.97 -8.05 28.93
CA ALA A 49 -8.17 -8.96 27.80
C ALA A 49 -6.92 -9.07 26.92
N CYS A 50 -6.18 -7.98 26.75
CA CYS A 50 -4.92 -7.98 26.00
C CYS A 50 -3.80 -8.71 26.78
N GLU A 51 -3.68 -8.46 28.09
CA GLU A 51 -2.72 -9.11 28.99
C GLU A 51 -2.84 -10.64 28.95
N HIS A 52 -4.07 -11.15 28.94
CA HIS A 52 -4.35 -12.59 28.92
C HIS A 52 -4.60 -13.17 27.52
N ASN A 53 -4.31 -12.41 26.46
CA ASN A 53 -4.44 -12.82 25.06
C ASN A 53 -5.83 -13.40 24.71
N LYS A 54 -6.90 -12.66 25.04
CA LYS A 54 -8.30 -13.10 24.88
C LYS A 54 -9.03 -12.34 23.77
N VAL A 55 -8.77 -12.73 22.52
CA VAL A 55 -9.37 -12.10 21.33
C VAL A 55 -10.90 -12.06 21.39
N ASN A 56 -11.57 -13.18 21.70
CA ASN A 56 -13.04 -13.25 21.71
C ASN A 56 -13.68 -12.32 22.76
N ILE A 57 -13.00 -12.10 23.90
CA ILE A 57 -13.46 -11.19 24.94
C ILE A 57 -13.20 -9.75 24.51
N LEU A 58 -12.01 -9.45 23.98
CA LEU A 58 -11.68 -8.14 23.43
C LEU A 58 -12.68 -7.74 22.33
N GLU A 59 -12.96 -8.64 21.39
CA GLU A 59 -13.95 -8.45 20.34
C GLU A 59 -15.32 -8.13 20.92
N TYR A 60 -15.77 -8.85 21.95
CA TYR A 60 -17.06 -8.59 22.60
C TYR A 60 -17.11 -7.22 23.30
N LEU A 61 -16.03 -6.84 24.00
CA LEU A 61 -15.90 -5.55 24.67
C LEU A 61 -15.95 -4.39 23.68
N LEU A 62 -15.38 -4.57 22.49
CA LEU A 62 -15.28 -3.54 21.45
C LEU A 62 -16.47 -3.52 20.46
N SER A 63 -17.16 -4.65 20.24
CA SER A 63 -18.26 -4.79 19.25
C SER A 63 -19.63 -4.31 19.76
N SER A 64 -19.77 -4.05 21.06
CA SER A 64 -21.05 -3.72 21.67
C SER A 64 -21.30 -2.21 21.61
N ASN A 65 -22.18 -1.77 20.69
CA ASN A 65 -22.64 -0.38 20.56
C ASN A 65 -22.89 0.30 21.92
N GLY A 66 -21.94 1.13 22.36
CA GLY A 66 -22.07 2.21 23.35
C GLY A 66 -22.38 1.86 24.82
N LYS A 67 -23.12 0.79 25.12
CA LYS A 67 -23.69 0.58 26.47
C LYS A 67 -22.73 -0.02 27.50
N ILE A 68 -21.81 -0.89 27.07
CA ILE A 68 -20.88 -1.54 28.00
C ILE A 68 -19.76 -0.56 28.37
N LEU A 69 -19.33 0.27 27.41
CA LEU A 69 -18.26 1.25 27.61
C LEU A 69 -18.69 2.51 28.36
N SER A 70 -19.96 2.93 28.24
CA SER A 70 -20.52 4.01 29.05
C SER A 70 -20.56 3.70 30.55
N ASN A 71 -20.46 2.42 30.93
CA ASN A 71 -20.49 1.97 32.31
C ASN A 71 -19.10 1.92 32.97
N PHE A 72 -18.02 2.25 32.26
CA PHE A 72 -16.64 2.15 32.77
C PHE A 72 -15.99 3.49 33.17
N SER A 73 -16.71 4.62 33.09
CA SER A 73 -16.13 5.93 33.43
C SER A 73 -16.27 6.26 34.93
N LEU A 74 -15.17 6.25 35.68
CA LEU A 74 -15.09 6.77 37.04
C LEU A 74 -14.87 8.29 37.04
N GLY A 75 -15.79 9.04 37.66
CA GLY A 75 -15.53 10.35 38.25
C GLY A 75 -15.83 11.58 37.37
N ALA A 76 -16.97 12.21 37.63
CA ALA A 76 -17.28 13.64 37.36
C ALA A 76 -17.09 14.23 35.94
N ARG A 77 -16.67 13.46 34.94
CA ARG A 77 -16.76 13.74 33.50
C ARG A 77 -17.01 12.43 32.77
N GLU A 78 -17.88 12.46 31.77
CA GLU A 78 -18.13 11.36 30.83
C GLU A 78 -16.87 11.06 30.01
N ALA A 79 -15.86 10.39 30.60
CA ALA A 79 -14.61 10.07 29.92
C ALA A 79 -14.66 8.61 29.42
N ALA A 80 -14.79 8.45 28.11
CA ALA A 80 -14.66 7.18 27.40
C ALA A 80 -13.25 6.56 27.59
N ILE A 81 -13.12 5.23 27.49
CA ILE A 81 -11.82 4.53 27.49
C ILE A 81 -10.90 5.11 26.42
N VAL A 82 -9.66 5.42 26.79
CA VAL A 82 -8.66 6.03 25.90
C VAL A 82 -7.57 5.00 25.55
N PRO A 83 -7.07 4.97 24.30
CA PRO A 83 -5.97 4.08 23.90
C PRO A 83 -4.71 4.13 24.78
N SER A 84 -4.45 5.28 25.39
CA SER A 84 -3.30 5.52 26.25
C SER A 84 -3.52 5.16 27.71
N ASP A 85 -4.68 4.61 28.09
CA ASP A 85 -4.93 4.18 29.46
C ASP A 85 -3.90 3.10 29.87
N GLU A 86 -3.32 3.28 31.06
CA GLU A 86 -2.30 2.39 31.62
C GLU A 86 -2.84 1.68 32.87
N ASP A 87 -2.37 0.46 33.10
CA ASP A 87 -2.64 -0.28 34.32
C ASP A 87 -1.70 0.08 35.48
N GLU A 88 -1.82 -0.63 36.60
CA GLU A 88 -0.97 -0.46 37.79
C GLU A 88 0.52 -0.73 37.52
N THR A 89 0.85 -1.37 36.39
CA THR A 89 2.23 -1.65 35.95
C THR A 89 2.75 -0.63 34.93
N CYS A 90 1.99 0.45 34.68
CA CYS A 90 2.27 1.48 33.70
C CYS A 90 2.36 0.95 32.26
N HIS A 91 1.60 -0.10 31.94
CA HIS A 91 1.49 -0.61 30.57
C HIS A 91 0.06 -0.43 30.04
N ASN A 92 -0.04 -0.11 28.75
CA ASN A 92 -1.31 0.03 28.06
C ASN A 92 -1.71 -1.26 27.31
N ALA A 93 -2.91 -1.28 26.73
CA ALA A 93 -3.42 -2.44 25.99
C ALA A 93 -2.53 -2.84 24.80
N PHE A 94 -1.92 -1.86 24.13
CA PHE A 94 -1.02 -2.09 22.99
C PHE A 94 0.26 -2.81 23.40
N TYR A 95 0.80 -2.50 24.59
CA TYR A 95 1.97 -3.19 25.14
C TYR A 95 1.72 -4.68 25.28
N TYR A 96 0.61 -5.05 25.91
CA TYR A 96 0.25 -6.45 26.08
C TYR A 96 -0.10 -7.13 24.75
N ALA A 97 -0.79 -6.43 23.85
CA ALA A 97 -1.13 -6.97 22.55
C ALA A 97 0.11 -7.32 21.72
N ILE A 98 1.09 -6.41 21.62
CA ILE A 98 2.35 -6.67 20.90
C ILE A 98 3.15 -7.76 21.60
N ARG A 99 3.31 -7.67 22.92
CA ARG A 99 4.06 -8.66 23.72
C ARG A 99 3.49 -10.07 23.63
N SER A 100 2.18 -10.22 23.43
CA SER A 100 1.54 -11.53 23.31
C SER A 100 1.98 -12.32 22.07
N GLY A 101 2.53 -11.65 21.05
CA GLY A 101 2.85 -12.23 19.74
C GLY A 101 1.63 -12.61 18.90
N ASN A 102 0.41 -12.35 19.36
CA ASN A 102 -0.83 -12.65 18.64
C ASN A 102 -1.26 -11.46 17.76
N VAL A 103 -1.03 -11.58 16.45
CA VAL A 103 -1.40 -10.54 15.48
C VAL A 103 -2.91 -10.27 15.46
N GLU A 104 -3.75 -11.29 15.62
CA GLU A 104 -5.21 -11.15 15.63
C GLU A 104 -5.69 -10.26 16.79
N LEU A 105 -5.03 -10.36 17.95
CA LEU A 105 -5.34 -9.55 19.12
C LEU A 105 -5.05 -8.07 18.86
N LEU A 106 -3.88 -7.76 18.29
CA LEU A 106 -3.49 -6.40 17.96
C LEU A 106 -4.35 -5.81 16.83
N ASP A 107 -4.65 -6.60 15.79
CA ASP A 107 -5.52 -6.16 14.70
C ASP A 107 -6.96 -5.91 15.17
N THR A 108 -7.47 -6.74 16.08
CA THR A 108 -8.78 -6.54 16.72
C THR A 108 -8.80 -5.25 17.53
N LEU A 109 -7.74 -4.97 18.30
CA LEU A 109 -7.60 -3.76 19.10
C LEU A 109 -7.63 -2.50 18.21
N ILE A 110 -6.95 -2.53 17.07
CA ILE A 110 -6.87 -1.40 16.13
C ILE A 110 -8.18 -1.23 15.35
N SER A 111 -8.70 -2.30 14.76
CA SER A 111 -9.82 -2.25 13.80
C SER A 111 -11.18 -2.08 14.46
N LYS A 112 -11.35 -2.56 15.70
CA LYS A 112 -12.63 -2.53 16.41
C LYS A 112 -12.71 -1.46 17.49
N TRP A 113 -11.70 -0.60 17.63
CA TRP A 113 -11.72 0.45 18.65
C TRP A 113 -13.01 1.29 18.55
N PRO A 114 -13.67 1.62 19.68
CA PRO A 114 -15.02 2.18 19.66
C PRO A 114 -15.11 3.45 18.84
N GLY A 115 -16.21 3.59 18.08
CA GLY A 115 -16.44 4.75 17.23
C GLY A 115 -15.50 4.86 16.03
N ASN A 116 -14.77 3.78 15.69
CA ASN A 116 -13.75 3.79 14.62
C ASN A 116 -12.67 4.86 14.86
N TYR A 117 -12.28 5.03 16.13
CA TYR A 117 -11.41 6.09 16.62
C TYR A 117 -10.14 6.27 15.78
N PHE A 118 -9.43 5.19 15.50
CA PHE A 118 -8.16 5.25 14.76
C PHE A 118 -8.30 5.56 13.28
N SER A 119 -9.52 5.53 12.70
CA SER A 119 -9.73 6.06 11.35
C SER A 119 -9.56 7.58 11.25
N VAL A 120 -9.73 8.29 12.38
CA VAL A 120 -9.60 9.75 12.50
C VAL A 120 -8.32 10.12 13.24
N HIS A 121 -7.89 9.30 14.20
CA HIS A 121 -6.73 9.55 15.08
C HIS A 121 -5.48 8.75 14.64
N LEU A 122 -5.13 8.80 13.36
CA LEU A 122 -4.01 8.03 12.79
C LEU A 122 -2.64 8.40 13.40
N SER A 123 -2.42 9.67 13.75
CA SER A 123 -1.17 10.12 14.37
C SER A 123 -0.99 9.57 15.78
N GLU A 124 -2.08 9.42 16.53
CA GLU A 124 -2.07 8.86 17.88
C GLU A 124 -1.83 7.35 17.84
N LEU A 125 -2.39 6.67 16.84
CA LEU A 125 -2.08 5.26 16.60
C LEU A 125 -0.59 5.05 16.27
N ASP A 126 -0.01 5.91 15.41
CA ASP A 126 1.41 5.87 15.09
C ASP A 126 2.26 6.08 16.35
N GLU A 127 1.96 7.10 17.15
CA GLU A 127 2.68 7.40 18.39
C GLU A 127 2.64 6.23 19.38
N ILE A 128 1.45 5.68 19.64
CA ILE A 128 1.27 4.58 20.59
C ILE A 128 2.00 3.32 20.11
N LEU A 129 1.82 2.92 18.84
CA LEU A 129 2.50 1.74 18.28
C LEU A 129 4.02 1.92 18.31
N SER A 130 4.51 3.10 17.92
CA SER A 130 5.95 3.39 17.89
C SER A 130 6.56 3.32 19.27
N ARG A 131 5.95 4.03 20.23
CA ARG A 131 6.46 4.10 21.61
C ARG A 131 6.49 2.72 22.24
N THR A 132 5.41 1.96 22.10
CA THR A 132 5.30 0.62 22.68
C THR A 132 6.26 -0.37 22.02
N TYR A 133 6.42 -0.33 20.70
CA TYR A 133 7.34 -1.20 19.99
C TYR A 133 8.81 -0.94 20.36
N GLU A 134 9.21 0.33 20.41
CA GLU A 134 10.55 0.72 20.84
C GLU A 134 10.80 0.37 22.31
N GLU A 135 9.80 0.57 23.19
CA GLU A 135 9.91 0.17 24.59
C GLU A 135 10.15 -1.34 24.75
N LEU A 136 9.45 -2.18 23.98
CA LEU A 136 9.63 -3.63 23.99
C LEU A 136 11.02 -4.04 23.46
N LYS A 137 11.50 -3.39 22.40
CA LYS A 137 12.86 -3.61 21.88
C LYS A 137 13.94 -3.18 22.87
N LEU A 138 13.80 -2.01 23.51
CA LEU A 138 14.72 -1.52 24.53
C LEU A 138 14.78 -2.44 25.76
N LYS A 139 13.64 -3.03 26.15
CA LYS A 139 13.55 -4.02 27.23
C LYS A 139 14.02 -5.42 26.81
N ASN A 140 14.52 -5.60 25.57
CA ASN A 140 14.93 -6.89 24.99
C ASN A 140 13.85 -7.98 25.11
N VAL A 141 12.58 -7.61 24.99
CA VAL A 141 11.48 -8.58 24.94
C VAL A 141 11.49 -9.24 23.57
N LEU A 142 11.69 -10.57 23.53
CA LEU A 142 11.64 -11.32 22.29
C LEU A 142 10.22 -11.30 21.72
N LEU A 143 10.05 -10.71 20.54
CA LEU A 143 8.80 -10.73 19.78
C LEU A 143 8.85 -11.83 18.72
N SER A 144 7.68 -12.33 18.31
CA SER A 144 7.61 -13.22 17.15
C SER A 144 7.90 -12.44 15.87
N GLU A 145 8.58 -13.08 14.92
CA GLU A 145 8.88 -12.49 13.60
C GLU A 145 7.60 -11.99 12.91
N GLU A 146 6.50 -12.73 13.05
CA GLU A 146 5.18 -12.35 12.53
C GLU A 146 4.64 -11.04 13.15
N MET A 147 4.82 -10.84 14.46
CA MET A 147 4.40 -9.62 15.15
C MET A 147 5.29 -8.43 14.78
N GLU A 148 6.60 -8.62 14.68
CA GLU A 148 7.54 -7.58 14.24
C GLU A 148 7.19 -7.09 12.84
N ILE A 149 7.00 -8.03 11.90
CA ILE A 149 6.57 -7.72 10.53
C ILE A 149 5.22 -6.99 10.53
N PHE A 150 4.27 -7.43 11.35
CA PHE A 150 2.95 -6.80 11.42
C PHE A 150 3.01 -5.34 11.92
N VAL A 151 3.72 -5.09 13.03
CA VAL A 151 3.87 -3.75 13.61
C VAL A 151 4.65 -2.84 12.67
N GLU A 152 5.74 -3.31 12.08
CA GLU A 152 6.55 -2.51 11.15
C GLU A 152 5.77 -2.15 9.88
N ASN A 153 5.02 -3.10 9.32
CA ASN A 153 4.12 -2.81 8.19
C ASN A 153 3.04 -1.79 8.57
N LYS A 154 2.43 -1.89 9.76
CA LYS A 154 1.43 -0.92 10.22
C LYS A 154 2.02 0.47 10.42
N LEU A 155 3.21 0.59 11.01
CA LEU A 155 3.89 1.88 11.15
C LEU A 155 4.27 2.48 9.79
N ILE A 156 4.68 1.65 8.84
CA ILE A 156 4.93 2.08 7.46
C ILE A 156 3.62 2.57 6.83
N ASP A 157 2.53 1.82 6.94
CA ASP A 157 1.22 2.21 6.43
C ASP A 157 0.77 3.56 7.00
N LEU A 158 0.91 3.75 8.32
CA LEU A 158 0.50 4.97 9.01
C LEU A 158 1.31 6.18 8.59
N ARG A 159 2.65 6.05 8.47
CA ARG A 159 3.57 7.15 8.17
C ARG A 159 3.64 7.51 6.69
N PHE A 160 3.28 6.59 5.80
CA PHE A 160 3.54 6.74 4.37
C PHE A 160 2.30 6.63 3.48
N PHE A 161 1.20 6.00 3.93
CA PHE A 161 0.01 5.73 3.11
C PHE A 161 -1.28 6.36 3.65
N SER A 162 -1.29 6.85 4.89
CA SER A 162 -2.37 7.67 5.44
C SER A 162 -2.53 8.98 4.65
N ASN A 163 -3.71 9.19 4.06
CA ASN A 163 -4.00 10.37 3.23
C ASN A 163 -3.88 11.67 4.08
N PRO A 164 -3.04 12.65 3.69
CA PRO A 164 -2.96 13.94 4.38
C PRO A 164 -4.13 14.90 4.06
N PHE A 165 -5.23 14.40 3.50
CA PHE A 165 -6.32 15.24 2.99
C PHE A 165 -7.32 15.72 4.05
N GLU A 166 -7.10 15.43 5.34
CA GLU A 166 -7.87 16.06 6.41
C GLU A 166 -7.17 17.31 6.99
N LYS A 167 -7.66 18.46 6.49
CA LYS A 167 -7.76 19.79 7.14
C LYS A 167 -6.45 20.50 7.57
N ASP A 168 -5.95 21.32 6.64
CA ASP A 168 -5.80 22.78 6.79
C ASP A 168 -4.89 23.42 7.88
N LYS A 169 -3.91 22.71 8.45
CA LYS A 169 -2.87 23.39 9.28
C LYS A 169 -1.39 23.11 8.94
N ASN A 170 -1.07 22.21 8.01
CA ASN A 170 0.30 21.63 7.93
C ASN A 170 1.09 21.89 6.63
N THR A 171 0.77 22.95 5.89
CA THR A 171 1.42 23.30 4.61
C THR A 171 2.95 23.44 4.73
N LYS A 172 3.46 24.01 5.83
CA LYS A 172 4.92 24.12 6.09
C LYS A 172 5.57 22.79 6.47
N ASN A 173 4.90 21.98 7.29
CA ASN A 173 5.39 20.66 7.70
C ASN A 173 5.46 19.67 6.53
N ASN A 174 4.56 19.81 5.54
CA ASN A 174 4.57 18.99 4.33
C ASN A 174 5.76 19.31 3.40
N LEU A 175 6.21 20.57 3.33
CA LEU A 175 7.42 20.92 2.56
C LEU A 175 8.70 20.39 3.21
N ASN A 176 8.78 20.49 4.54
CA ASN A 176 9.93 19.98 5.27
C ASN A 176 10.02 18.46 5.11
N SER A 177 8.90 17.74 5.21
CA SER A 177 8.90 16.29 5.00
C SER A 177 9.27 15.88 3.58
N ILE A 178 8.85 16.63 2.54
CA ILE A 178 9.30 16.42 1.15
C ILE A 178 10.81 16.63 1.03
N LYS A 179 11.35 17.71 1.63
CA LYS A 179 12.80 18.01 1.58
C LYS A 179 13.64 16.96 2.29
N GLU A 180 13.24 16.58 3.50
CA GLU A 180 13.88 15.51 4.28
C GLU A 180 13.86 14.19 3.50
N ARG A 181 12.75 13.89 2.83
CA ARG A 181 12.63 12.68 1.99
C ARG A 181 13.58 12.71 0.79
N ILE A 182 13.70 13.86 0.12
CA ILE A 182 14.67 14.05 -0.96
C ILE A 182 16.09 13.85 -0.42
N GLU A 183 16.43 14.42 0.74
CA GLU A 183 17.74 14.25 1.38
C GLU A 183 18.05 12.80 1.74
N LEU A 184 17.08 12.09 2.32
CA LEU A 184 17.20 10.66 2.62
C LEU A 184 17.39 9.82 1.35
N LEU A 185 16.67 10.12 0.27
CA LEU A 185 16.84 9.44 -1.02
C LEU A 185 18.25 9.68 -1.56
N LEU A 186 18.71 10.94 -1.61
CA LEU A 186 20.04 11.29 -2.10
C LEU A 186 21.15 10.64 -1.27
N HIS A 187 20.98 10.58 0.05
CA HIS A 187 21.92 9.90 0.95
C HIS A 187 22.00 8.41 0.64
N ASN A 188 20.85 7.73 0.51
CA ASN A 188 20.83 6.29 0.23
C ASN A 188 21.40 5.93 -1.15
N VAL A 189 21.17 6.77 -2.16
CA VAL A 189 21.82 6.61 -3.47
C VAL A 189 23.35 6.71 -3.34
N SER A 190 23.84 7.69 -2.57
CA SER A 190 25.27 7.84 -2.29
C SER A 190 25.85 6.64 -1.55
N VAL A 191 25.13 6.10 -0.55
CA VAL A 191 25.54 4.88 0.17
C VAL A 191 25.65 3.70 -0.79
N LEU A 192 24.64 3.45 -1.64
CA LEU A 192 24.71 2.38 -2.64
C LEU A 192 25.89 2.56 -3.59
N ARG A 193 26.11 3.78 -4.08
CA ARG A 193 27.23 4.07 -4.99
C ARG A 193 28.57 3.81 -4.33
N THR A 194 28.80 4.36 -3.15
CA THR A 194 30.09 4.24 -2.44
C THR A 194 30.40 2.81 -2.00
N GLU A 195 29.41 2.08 -1.48
CA GLU A 195 29.63 0.74 -0.97
C GLU A 195 29.66 -0.35 -2.06
N TYR A 196 28.96 -0.17 -3.19
CA TYR A 196 28.74 -1.24 -4.18
C TYR A 196 29.27 -0.95 -5.59
N CYS A 197 29.93 0.20 -5.85
CA CYS A 197 30.54 0.45 -7.16
C CYS A 197 31.62 -0.60 -7.52
N ASN A 198 32.40 -1.03 -6.52
CA ASN A 198 33.50 -1.98 -6.71
C ASN A 198 33.20 -3.42 -6.24
N LYS A 199 32.06 -3.65 -5.58
CA LYS A 199 31.66 -5.00 -5.14
C LYS A 199 30.97 -5.72 -6.27
N GLU A 200 31.33 -6.96 -6.58
CA GLU A 200 30.67 -7.72 -7.66
C GLU A 200 29.24 -8.13 -7.29
N GLU A 201 29.05 -8.63 -6.06
CA GLU A 201 27.80 -9.22 -5.60
C GLU A 201 26.81 -8.22 -4.99
N ILE A 202 25.53 -8.58 -5.08
CA ILE A 202 24.40 -7.85 -4.50
C ILE A 202 23.95 -8.66 -3.28
N ASP A 203 24.06 -8.06 -2.10
CA ASP A 203 23.64 -8.65 -0.83
C ASP A 203 22.27 -8.12 -0.39
N GLU A 204 21.77 -8.63 0.74
CA GLU A 204 20.48 -8.23 1.31
C GLU A 204 20.43 -6.74 1.66
N LYS A 205 21.56 -6.15 2.07
CA LYS A 205 21.67 -4.72 2.38
C LYS A 205 21.44 -3.86 1.13
N PHE A 206 22.02 -4.23 -0.02
CA PHE A 206 21.74 -3.55 -1.29
C PHE A 206 20.23 -3.57 -1.58
N ILE A 207 19.62 -4.76 -1.49
CA ILE A 207 18.20 -4.95 -1.79
C ILE A 207 17.32 -4.13 -0.85
N PHE A 208 17.65 -4.09 0.45
CA PHE A 208 16.94 -3.28 1.44
C PHE A 208 16.99 -1.79 1.10
N ILE A 209 18.18 -1.25 0.83
CA ILE A 209 18.35 0.17 0.49
C ILE A 209 17.65 0.50 -0.84
N ALA A 210 17.76 -0.38 -1.84
CA ALA A 210 17.08 -0.20 -3.12
C ALA A 210 15.55 -0.17 -2.98
N LYS A 211 14.96 -1.04 -2.14
CA LYS A 211 13.53 -1.00 -1.81
C LYS A 211 13.15 0.33 -1.16
N PHE A 212 13.96 0.78 -0.20
CA PHE A 212 13.73 2.06 0.47
C PHE A 212 13.77 3.23 -0.51
N ILE A 213 14.75 3.27 -1.42
CA ILE A 213 14.81 4.29 -2.48
C ILE A 213 13.56 4.24 -3.36
N ALA A 214 13.15 3.07 -3.84
CA ALA A 214 11.96 2.91 -4.68
C ALA A 214 10.69 3.44 -4.00
N GLN A 215 10.51 3.12 -2.71
CA GLN A 215 9.38 3.63 -1.91
C GLN A 215 9.39 5.15 -1.81
N ASN A 216 10.56 5.76 -1.59
CA ASN A 216 10.67 7.22 -1.52
C ASN A 216 10.39 7.88 -2.88
N ILE A 217 10.86 7.29 -3.99
CA ILE A 217 10.52 7.74 -5.35
C ILE A 217 9.01 7.67 -5.56
N HIS A 218 8.35 6.56 -5.19
CA HIS A 218 6.90 6.40 -5.31
C HIS A 218 6.11 7.52 -4.63
N ILE A 219 6.49 7.84 -3.38
CA ILE A 219 5.84 8.88 -2.58
C ILE A 219 6.08 10.26 -3.20
N LEU A 220 7.35 10.58 -3.51
CA LEU A 220 7.72 11.88 -4.09
C LEU A 220 7.04 12.10 -5.44
N LYS A 221 6.97 11.08 -6.30
CA LYS A 221 6.25 11.12 -7.58
C LYS A 221 4.78 11.53 -7.40
N ARG A 222 4.10 11.01 -6.37
CA ARG A 222 2.69 11.33 -6.08
C ARG A 222 2.51 12.73 -5.50
N GLN A 223 3.47 13.19 -4.72
CA GLN A 223 3.44 14.52 -4.09
C GLN A 223 3.85 15.62 -5.07
N LEU A 224 4.78 15.34 -5.99
CA LEU A 224 5.41 16.29 -6.91
C LEU A 224 4.98 16.04 -8.37
N LYS A 225 3.70 15.77 -8.62
CA LYS A 225 3.18 15.52 -9.98
C LYS A 225 3.54 16.60 -11.00
N SER A 226 3.66 17.86 -10.56
CA SER A 226 4.04 18.98 -11.43
C SER A 226 5.49 18.97 -11.90
N SER A 227 6.32 18.09 -11.36
CA SER A 227 7.70 17.87 -11.79
C SER A 227 7.84 16.72 -12.78
N CYS A 228 6.75 16.02 -13.14
CA CYS A 228 6.80 14.93 -14.13
C CYS A 228 7.29 15.36 -15.52
N ASP A 229 7.34 16.67 -15.84
CA ASP A 229 7.94 17.21 -17.07
C ASP A 229 9.43 17.57 -16.93
N ARG A 230 10.02 17.35 -15.75
CA ARG A 230 11.42 17.65 -15.42
C ARG A 230 12.17 16.45 -14.83
N MET A 231 11.44 15.52 -14.22
CA MET A 231 11.97 14.36 -13.50
C MET A 231 11.41 13.04 -14.08
N PRO A 232 12.27 12.04 -14.34
CA PRO A 232 11.86 10.72 -14.86
C PRO A 232 11.42 9.78 -13.72
N TRP A 233 10.41 10.20 -12.95
CA TRP A 233 10.00 9.50 -11.73
C TRP A 233 9.55 8.06 -11.99
N GLU A 234 8.69 7.88 -13.00
CA GLU A 234 8.11 6.57 -13.34
C GLU A 234 9.18 5.62 -13.86
N GLU A 235 10.09 6.12 -14.69
CA GLU A 235 11.17 5.34 -15.28
C GLU A 235 12.12 4.81 -14.21
N MET A 236 12.56 5.68 -13.29
CA MET A 236 13.47 5.30 -12.23
C MET A 236 12.81 4.33 -11.24
N GLU A 237 11.57 4.61 -10.81
CA GLU A 237 10.83 3.73 -9.91
C GLU A 237 10.67 2.33 -10.52
N PHE A 238 10.20 2.27 -11.77
CA PHE A 238 9.92 1.00 -12.43
C PHE A 238 11.19 0.18 -12.68
N CYS A 239 12.26 0.82 -13.15
CA CYS A 239 13.54 0.14 -13.35
C CYS A 239 14.09 -0.41 -12.03
N LEU A 240 14.02 0.37 -10.95
CA LEU A 240 14.51 -0.06 -9.62
C LEU A 240 13.68 -1.21 -9.04
N ILE A 241 12.35 -1.15 -9.13
CA ILE A 241 11.45 -2.23 -8.70
C ILE A 241 11.69 -3.49 -9.52
N SER A 242 11.87 -3.36 -10.84
CA SER A 242 12.13 -4.49 -11.73
C SER A 242 13.46 -5.16 -11.39
N PHE A 243 14.49 -4.37 -11.14
CA PHE A 243 15.80 -4.84 -10.69
C PHE A 243 15.69 -5.59 -9.36
N VAL A 244 15.12 -4.97 -8.33
CA VAL A 244 14.92 -5.63 -7.02
C VAL A 244 14.12 -6.93 -7.14
N SER A 245 13.06 -6.92 -7.94
CA SER A 245 12.22 -8.10 -8.14
C SER A 245 12.98 -9.25 -8.81
N SER A 246 13.87 -8.95 -9.76
CA SER A 246 14.69 -9.95 -10.46
C SER A 246 15.68 -10.68 -9.55
N HIS A 247 16.11 -10.02 -8.46
CA HIS A 247 17.00 -10.58 -7.45
C HIS A 247 16.27 -11.34 -6.33
N LEU A 248 14.95 -11.13 -6.17
CA LEU A 248 14.15 -11.78 -5.12
C LEU A 248 13.36 -13.00 -5.62
N LYS A 249 12.88 -12.94 -6.86
CA LYS A 249 12.04 -14.00 -7.45
C LYS A 249 12.84 -14.64 -8.56
N ARG A 250 12.82 -15.97 -8.71
CA ARG A 250 13.37 -16.64 -9.91
C ARG A 250 12.28 -16.70 -10.99
N GLN A 251 12.41 -15.91 -12.05
CA GLN A 251 11.51 -15.92 -13.20
C GLN A 251 12.33 -15.83 -14.50
N GLU A 252 11.87 -16.44 -15.59
CA GLU A 252 12.57 -16.39 -16.90
C GLU A 252 12.80 -14.97 -17.41
N ILE A 253 11.89 -14.05 -17.10
CA ILE A 253 12.02 -12.63 -17.47
C ILE A 253 13.27 -11.99 -16.86
N ASN A 254 13.80 -12.56 -15.77
CA ASN A 254 14.98 -12.02 -15.09
C ASN A 254 16.24 -12.08 -15.94
N LEU A 255 16.35 -13.02 -16.89
CA LEU A 255 17.50 -13.07 -17.79
C LEU A 255 17.54 -11.82 -18.69
N PHE A 256 16.39 -11.47 -19.28
CA PHE A 256 16.25 -10.25 -20.07
C PHE A 256 16.45 -8.99 -19.21
N LEU A 257 15.85 -8.96 -18.01
CA LEU A 257 16.05 -7.86 -17.06
C LEU A 257 17.52 -7.68 -16.69
N ASN A 258 18.23 -8.76 -16.37
CA ASN A 258 19.64 -8.71 -15.96
C ASN A 258 20.57 -8.32 -17.12
N ALA A 259 20.20 -8.66 -18.35
CA ALA A 259 20.93 -8.22 -19.54
C ALA A 259 20.79 -6.71 -19.78
N ILE A 260 19.61 -6.15 -19.52
CA ILE A 260 19.32 -4.72 -19.73
C ILE A 260 19.77 -3.87 -18.53
N LEU A 261 19.41 -4.26 -17.30
CA LEU A 261 19.69 -3.57 -16.03
C LEU A 261 20.60 -4.42 -15.13
N ASN A 262 21.89 -4.44 -15.43
CA ASN A 262 22.87 -4.95 -14.47
C ASN A 262 23.11 -3.94 -13.32
N LYS A 263 23.82 -4.40 -12.27
CA LYS A 263 24.15 -3.59 -11.09
C LYS A 263 24.78 -2.24 -11.44
N ASN A 264 25.77 -2.23 -12.34
CA ASN A 264 26.52 -1.01 -12.69
C ASN A 264 25.61 0.00 -13.40
N LYS A 265 24.77 -0.48 -14.32
CA LYS A 265 23.74 0.35 -14.97
C LYS A 265 22.75 0.90 -13.97
N MET A 266 22.23 0.08 -13.05
CA MET A 266 21.30 0.54 -12.02
C MET A 266 21.92 1.64 -11.13
N LEU A 267 23.18 1.46 -10.72
CA LEU A 267 23.91 2.47 -9.94
C LEU A 267 24.11 3.77 -10.74
N ASN A 268 24.43 3.70 -12.03
CA ASN A 268 24.57 4.87 -12.89
C ASN A 268 23.23 5.59 -13.08
N HIS A 269 22.13 4.86 -13.31
CA HIS A 269 20.79 5.43 -13.43
C HIS A 269 20.37 6.15 -12.16
N LEU A 270 20.61 5.54 -10.99
CA LEU A 270 20.35 6.16 -9.69
C LEU A 270 21.19 7.42 -9.47
N GLU A 271 22.46 7.41 -9.85
CA GLU A 271 23.35 8.57 -9.73
C GLU A 271 22.89 9.73 -10.62
N ASN A 272 22.57 9.46 -11.89
CA ASN A 272 22.06 10.45 -12.83
C ASN A 272 20.70 11.02 -12.35
N PHE A 273 19.82 10.15 -11.86
CA PHE A 273 18.55 10.55 -11.26
C PHE A 273 18.74 11.43 -10.02
N ALA A 274 19.66 11.07 -9.12
CA ALA A 274 19.98 11.84 -7.93
C ALA A 274 20.58 13.22 -8.27
N GLY A 275 21.45 13.27 -9.29
CA GLY A 275 21.97 14.52 -9.84
C GLY A 275 20.84 15.46 -10.28
N LYS A 276 19.88 14.93 -11.06
CA LYS A 276 18.72 15.70 -11.51
C LYS A 276 17.79 16.11 -10.36
N LEU A 277 17.56 15.21 -9.41
CA LEU A 277 16.71 15.48 -8.25
C LEU A 277 17.27 16.61 -7.38
N LYS A 278 18.59 16.72 -7.29
CA LYS A 278 19.24 17.82 -6.56
C LYS A 278 18.95 19.18 -7.20
N GLU A 279 18.96 19.27 -8.53
CA GLU A 279 18.58 20.50 -9.27
C GLU A 279 17.10 20.85 -9.03
N GLU A 280 16.21 19.86 -9.04
CA GLU A 280 14.77 20.07 -8.80
C GLU A 280 14.47 20.49 -7.35
N LYS A 281 15.24 19.96 -6.37
CA LYS A 281 15.15 20.37 -4.97
C LYS A 281 15.34 21.88 -4.83
N ASP A 282 16.35 22.44 -5.49
CA ASP A 282 16.67 23.86 -5.43
C ASP A 282 15.58 24.72 -6.11
N TYR A 283 14.97 24.23 -7.18
CA TYR A 283 13.83 24.89 -7.85
C TYR A 283 12.56 24.90 -6.98
N SER A 284 12.25 23.78 -6.33
CA SER A 284 11.04 23.58 -5.51
C SER A 284 10.96 24.51 -4.29
N ALA A 285 12.07 25.11 -3.87
CA ALA A 285 12.11 26.10 -2.79
C ALA A 285 11.34 27.40 -3.10
N SER A 286 11.00 27.63 -4.37
CA SER A 286 10.39 28.87 -4.87
C SER A 286 8.92 28.76 -5.30
N VAL A 287 8.31 27.56 -5.27
CA VAL A 287 7.02 27.26 -5.92
C VAL A 287 5.91 26.98 -4.90
N ASP A 288 4.67 27.42 -5.20
CA ASP A 288 3.50 27.18 -4.35
C ASP A 288 3.09 25.70 -4.33
N LEU A 289 2.92 25.13 -3.14
CA LEU A 289 2.51 23.74 -2.88
C LEU A 289 1.23 23.33 -3.59
N LYS A 290 0.29 24.26 -3.77
CA LYS A 290 -0.97 23.97 -4.48
C LYS A 290 -0.74 23.54 -5.93
N THR A 291 0.40 23.90 -6.50
CA THR A 291 0.75 23.52 -7.87
C THR A 291 1.39 22.13 -7.96
N PHE A 292 1.90 21.55 -6.86
CA PHE A 292 2.62 20.28 -6.91
C PHE A 292 1.76 19.08 -7.30
N ALA A 293 0.48 19.10 -6.95
CA ALA A 293 -0.46 18.03 -7.30
C ALA A 293 -0.94 18.09 -8.77
N ILE A 294 -0.60 19.15 -9.51
CA ILE A 294 -1.11 19.38 -10.87
C ILE A 294 -0.18 18.74 -11.89
N LEU A 295 -0.71 17.83 -12.70
CA LEU A 295 0.04 17.20 -13.77
C LEU A 295 0.28 18.18 -14.94
N PRO A 296 1.47 18.18 -15.56
CA PRO A 296 1.74 18.95 -16.76
C PRO A 296 0.79 18.58 -17.91
N LYS A 297 0.28 19.58 -18.63
CA LYS A 297 -0.56 19.39 -19.83
C LYS A 297 0.28 19.14 -21.07
N LEU A 298 1.13 18.12 -21.04
CA LEU A 298 2.02 17.73 -22.15
C LEU A 298 1.77 16.28 -22.54
N SER A 299 2.08 15.92 -23.78
CA SER A 299 2.17 14.51 -24.17
C SER A 299 3.42 13.89 -23.53
N ARG A 300 3.41 12.57 -23.34
CA ARG A 300 4.57 11.87 -22.80
C ARG A 300 5.81 12.07 -23.68
N GLU A 301 5.66 11.99 -25.00
CA GLU A 301 6.76 12.19 -25.95
C GLU A 301 7.38 13.58 -25.81
N GLN A 302 6.56 14.61 -25.60
CA GLN A 302 7.03 15.97 -25.34
C GLN A 302 7.78 16.07 -24.00
N VAL A 303 7.29 15.40 -22.97
CA VAL A 303 7.95 15.32 -21.65
C VAL A 303 9.32 14.65 -21.77
N VAL A 304 9.39 13.48 -22.41
CA VAL A 304 10.66 12.74 -22.59
C VAL A 304 11.66 13.58 -23.36
N ALA A 305 11.25 14.16 -24.49
CA ALA A 305 12.11 15.02 -25.29
C ALA A 305 12.62 16.23 -24.50
N LYS A 306 11.76 16.86 -23.70
CA LYS A 306 12.12 17.99 -22.83
C LYS A 306 13.18 17.57 -21.81
N ILE A 307 12.95 16.48 -21.08
CA ILE A 307 13.86 16.00 -20.04
C ILE A 307 15.22 15.62 -20.65
N VAL A 308 15.24 14.82 -21.72
CA VAL A 308 16.47 14.38 -22.39
C VAL A 308 17.25 15.57 -22.96
N SER A 309 16.57 16.55 -23.56
CA SER A 309 17.23 17.77 -24.06
C SER A 309 17.87 18.61 -22.95
N SER A 310 17.30 18.57 -21.73
CA SER A 310 17.82 19.28 -20.57
C SER A 310 18.95 18.53 -19.85
N PHE A 311 18.99 17.19 -19.98
CA PHE A 311 19.92 16.34 -19.27
C PHE A 311 20.12 15.01 -20.02
N SER A 312 21.06 14.97 -20.96
CA SER A 312 21.24 13.83 -21.88
C SER A 312 21.66 12.53 -21.19
N GLN A 313 22.29 12.61 -20.01
CA GLN A 313 22.72 11.44 -19.23
C GLN A 313 21.55 10.52 -18.80
N ILE A 314 20.31 11.00 -18.90
CA ILE A 314 19.10 10.23 -18.57
C ILE A 314 18.50 9.49 -19.77
N GLU A 315 19.01 9.72 -20.97
CA GLU A 315 18.49 9.08 -22.20
C GLU A 315 18.58 7.56 -22.13
N GLU A 316 19.67 7.03 -21.58
CA GLU A 316 19.86 5.59 -21.40
C GLU A 316 18.81 5.00 -20.45
N LEU A 317 18.42 5.71 -19.39
CA LEU A 317 17.35 5.28 -18.48
C LEU A 317 16.02 5.11 -19.23
N TYR A 318 15.67 6.06 -20.12
CA TYR A 318 14.45 5.96 -20.93
C TYR A 318 14.49 4.78 -21.90
N SER A 319 15.65 4.52 -22.51
CA SER A 319 15.86 3.39 -23.42
C SER A 319 15.72 2.04 -22.69
N ASP A 320 16.43 1.88 -21.57
CA ASP A 320 16.38 0.67 -20.74
C ASP A 320 14.96 0.44 -20.18
N TYR A 321 14.34 1.51 -19.67
CA TYR A 321 12.95 1.48 -19.20
C TYR A 321 11.99 1.03 -20.29
N GLN A 322 12.09 1.58 -21.50
CA GLN A 322 11.21 1.24 -22.61
C GLN A 322 11.29 -0.26 -22.94
N GLN A 323 12.49 -0.82 -23.04
CA GLN A 323 12.67 -2.24 -23.35
C GLN A 323 12.05 -3.13 -22.27
N ILE A 324 12.33 -2.84 -21.00
CA ILE A 324 11.87 -3.67 -19.89
C ILE A 324 10.36 -3.59 -19.73
N ARG A 325 9.81 -2.38 -19.77
CA ARG A 325 8.38 -2.13 -19.70
C ARG A 325 7.65 -2.87 -20.81
N ASP A 326 8.15 -2.78 -22.04
CA ASP A 326 7.50 -3.40 -23.19
C ASP A 326 7.46 -4.92 -23.03
N ILE A 327 8.58 -5.56 -22.67
CA ILE A 327 8.64 -6.99 -22.36
C ILE A 327 7.65 -7.37 -21.25
N HIS A 328 7.62 -6.62 -20.15
CA HIS A 328 6.74 -6.88 -19.01
C HIS A 328 5.26 -6.80 -19.42
N SER A 329 4.88 -5.77 -20.17
CA SER A 329 3.52 -5.58 -20.63
C SER A 329 3.09 -6.61 -21.67
N LEU A 330 3.95 -6.95 -22.63
CA LEU A 330 3.67 -8.00 -23.62
C LEU A 330 3.48 -9.36 -22.94
N LYS A 331 4.35 -9.72 -21.99
CA LYS A 331 4.20 -10.94 -21.19
C LYS A 331 2.88 -10.95 -20.42
N LYS A 332 2.54 -9.84 -19.75
CA LYS A 332 1.29 -9.72 -19.00
C LYS A 332 0.07 -9.84 -19.90
N ILE A 333 0.08 -9.22 -21.08
CA ILE A 333 -0.98 -9.36 -22.07
C ILE A 333 -1.12 -10.82 -22.51
N SER A 334 -0.02 -11.48 -22.89
CA SER A 334 -0.04 -12.89 -23.32
C SER A 334 -0.56 -13.82 -22.22
N ASP A 335 -0.11 -13.66 -20.98
CA ASP A 335 -0.59 -14.48 -19.85
C ASP A 335 -2.10 -14.38 -19.67
N TYR A 336 -2.67 -13.16 -19.76
CA TYR A 336 -4.12 -12.97 -19.70
C TYR A 336 -4.83 -13.51 -20.95
N ILE A 337 -4.24 -13.36 -22.13
CA ILE A 337 -4.80 -13.94 -23.35
C ILE A 337 -4.86 -15.46 -23.24
N LYS A 338 -3.85 -16.13 -22.66
CA LYS A 338 -3.86 -17.58 -22.43
C LYS A 338 -4.99 -18.02 -21.51
N LEU A 339 -5.39 -17.20 -20.52
CA LEU A 339 -6.56 -17.48 -19.68
C LEU A 339 -7.88 -17.53 -20.47
N LYS A 340 -7.94 -16.94 -21.67
CA LYS A 340 -9.14 -17.04 -22.52
C LYS A 340 -9.37 -18.46 -23.08
N LEU A 341 -8.31 -19.29 -23.14
CA LEU A 341 -8.38 -20.62 -23.74
C LEU A 341 -9.25 -21.58 -22.91
N SER A 342 -9.47 -21.26 -21.63
CA SER A 342 -10.34 -22.02 -20.73
C SER A 342 -11.76 -21.46 -20.60
N ALA A 343 -12.10 -20.38 -21.31
CA ALA A 343 -13.38 -19.68 -21.15
C ALA A 343 -14.51 -20.29 -22.02
N ASP A 344 -15.58 -20.78 -21.38
CA ASP A 344 -16.83 -21.13 -22.07
C ASP A 344 -17.68 -19.88 -22.31
N LEU A 345 -17.68 -19.38 -23.55
CA LEU A 345 -18.38 -18.16 -23.96
C LEU A 345 -19.92 -18.24 -23.87
N LYS A 346 -20.49 -19.45 -23.68
CA LYS A 346 -21.92 -19.63 -23.45
C LYS A 346 -22.29 -19.29 -22.00
N GLN A 347 -21.34 -19.39 -21.08
CA GLN A 347 -21.53 -19.10 -19.66
C GLN A 347 -21.15 -17.66 -19.33
N LYS A 348 -21.73 -17.12 -18.26
CA LYS A 348 -21.47 -15.75 -17.79
C LYS A 348 -20.00 -15.58 -17.39
N GLU A 349 -19.45 -16.61 -16.77
CA GLU A 349 -18.07 -16.72 -16.31
C GLU A 349 -17.08 -16.59 -17.48
N GLY A 350 -17.33 -17.27 -18.59
CA GLY A 350 -16.48 -17.16 -19.78
C GLY A 350 -16.52 -15.76 -20.41
N LYS A 351 -17.70 -15.11 -20.45
CA LYS A 351 -17.82 -13.71 -20.88
C LYS A 351 -17.06 -12.75 -19.96
N LEU A 352 -17.10 -12.99 -18.65
CA LEU A 352 -16.35 -12.20 -17.66
C LEU A 352 -14.83 -12.34 -17.84
N ILE A 353 -14.34 -13.53 -18.15
CA ILE A 353 -12.92 -13.76 -18.47
C ILE A 353 -12.53 -12.90 -19.68
N ILE A 354 -13.29 -12.94 -20.79
CA ILE A 354 -13.00 -12.13 -21.98
C ILE A 354 -13.02 -10.63 -21.65
N ALA A 355 -14.02 -10.15 -20.92
CA ALA A 355 -14.08 -8.76 -20.49
C ALA A 355 -12.85 -8.34 -19.66
N ARG A 356 -12.39 -9.22 -18.76
CA ARG A 356 -11.18 -8.98 -17.97
C ARG A 356 -9.91 -8.95 -18.82
N VAL A 357 -9.78 -9.86 -19.79
CA VAL A 357 -8.64 -9.88 -20.71
C VAL A 357 -8.59 -8.61 -21.54
N LEU A 358 -9.73 -8.16 -22.07
CA LEU A 358 -9.84 -6.89 -22.78
C LEU A 358 -9.44 -5.70 -21.91
N GLN A 359 -9.91 -5.66 -20.65
CA GLN A 359 -9.56 -4.61 -19.70
C GLN A 359 -8.05 -4.55 -19.45
N VAL A 360 -7.45 -5.70 -19.14
CA VAL A 360 -6.01 -5.78 -18.85
C VAL A 360 -5.20 -5.38 -20.08
N THR A 361 -5.59 -5.87 -21.26
CA THR A 361 -4.91 -5.52 -22.51
C THR A 361 -5.00 -4.03 -22.79
N GLY A 362 -6.20 -3.43 -22.73
CA GLY A 362 -6.39 -1.99 -22.94
C GLY A 362 -5.62 -1.11 -21.96
N GLU A 363 -5.49 -1.55 -20.70
CA GLU A 363 -4.66 -0.88 -19.70
C GLU A 363 -3.16 -0.96 -20.04
N HIS A 364 -2.66 -2.11 -20.47
CA HIS A 364 -1.25 -2.30 -20.81
C HIS A 364 -0.84 -1.65 -22.13
N LEU A 365 -1.79 -1.31 -23.00
CA LEU A 365 -1.53 -0.54 -24.23
C LEU A 365 -1.32 0.97 -24.00
N LYS A 366 -1.46 1.47 -22.76
CA LYS A 366 -1.34 2.91 -22.44
C LYS A 366 0.10 3.40 -22.50
N ASN A 367 0.27 4.64 -22.97
CA ASN A 367 1.53 5.39 -22.94
C ASN A 367 1.29 6.83 -22.45
N THR A 368 0.70 7.01 -21.27
CA THR A 368 0.45 8.34 -20.68
C THR A 368 1.56 8.72 -19.70
N ILE A 369 1.57 9.97 -19.21
CA ILE A 369 2.54 10.40 -18.18
C ILE A 369 2.40 9.55 -16.90
N GLU A 370 1.16 9.28 -16.45
CA GLU A 370 0.90 8.55 -15.20
C GLU A 370 0.82 7.02 -15.35
N SER A 371 0.64 6.50 -16.58
CA SER A 371 0.58 5.05 -16.84
C SER A 371 1.23 4.74 -18.20
N PRO A 372 2.57 4.80 -18.27
CA PRO A 372 3.29 4.46 -19.49
C PRO A 372 3.61 2.99 -19.46
N LYS A 373 2.72 2.13 -19.96
CA LYS A 373 2.85 0.68 -19.87
C LYS A 373 3.39 0.02 -21.13
N LEU A 374 3.24 0.63 -22.29
CA LEU A 374 3.81 0.09 -23.54
C LEU A 374 4.23 1.24 -24.43
N SER A 375 5.36 1.08 -25.14
CA SER A 375 5.79 2.09 -26.10
C SER A 375 4.74 2.31 -27.20
N LYS A 376 4.73 3.52 -27.74
CA LYS A 376 3.80 3.90 -28.81
C LYS A 376 3.96 2.98 -30.02
N THR A 377 5.20 2.71 -30.44
CA THR A 377 5.53 1.83 -31.57
C THR A 377 4.97 0.42 -31.36
N THR A 378 5.23 -0.20 -30.20
CA THR A 378 4.75 -1.55 -29.90
C THR A 378 3.21 -1.58 -29.77
N SER A 379 2.61 -0.56 -29.14
CA SER A 379 1.15 -0.42 -29.03
C SER A 379 0.50 -0.29 -30.41
N GLU A 380 1.07 0.51 -31.31
CA GLU A 380 0.60 0.66 -32.68
C GLU A 380 0.72 -0.65 -33.47
N LEU A 381 1.83 -1.38 -33.34
CA LEU A 381 2.02 -2.69 -33.96
C LEU A 381 0.91 -3.68 -33.55
N LEU A 382 0.63 -3.78 -32.24
CA LEU A 382 -0.45 -4.64 -31.74
C LEU A 382 -1.83 -4.20 -32.27
N LEU A 383 -2.12 -2.90 -32.26
CA LEU A 383 -3.39 -2.37 -32.76
C LEU A 383 -3.56 -2.55 -34.28
N LEU A 384 -2.47 -2.56 -35.04
CA LEU A 384 -2.47 -2.80 -36.49
C LEU A 384 -2.85 -4.23 -36.86
N SER A 385 -2.56 -5.20 -36.00
CA SER A 385 -2.96 -6.61 -36.17
C SER A 385 -4.48 -6.85 -36.10
N LEU A 386 -5.22 -5.87 -35.57
CA LEU A 386 -6.64 -5.97 -35.29
C LEU A 386 -7.53 -5.37 -36.38
N PRO A 387 -8.72 -5.95 -36.64
CA PRO A 387 -9.77 -5.32 -37.44
C PRO A 387 -10.16 -3.93 -36.88
N ARG A 388 -10.66 -3.04 -37.75
CA ARG A 388 -11.01 -1.66 -37.37
C ARG A 388 -11.99 -1.57 -36.21
N ASP A 389 -13.01 -2.42 -36.19
CA ASP A 389 -14.05 -2.41 -35.15
C ASP A 389 -13.48 -2.84 -33.79
N THR A 390 -12.66 -3.88 -33.78
CA THR A 390 -11.98 -4.36 -32.57
C THR A 390 -10.96 -3.36 -32.05
N ARG A 391 -10.20 -2.71 -32.95
CA ARG A 391 -9.31 -1.61 -32.59
C ARG A 391 -10.06 -0.49 -31.88
N LYS A 392 -11.26 -0.14 -32.36
CA LYS A 392 -12.12 0.87 -31.72
C LYS A 392 -12.57 0.42 -30.33
N ILE A 393 -12.92 -0.85 -30.15
CA ILE A 393 -13.26 -1.43 -28.84
C ILE A 393 -12.08 -1.34 -27.87
N PHE A 394 -10.85 -1.68 -28.30
CA PHE A 394 -9.66 -1.56 -27.45
C PHE A 394 -9.36 -0.11 -27.06
N ILE A 395 -9.47 0.83 -28.01
CA ILE A 395 -9.28 2.26 -27.74
C ILE A 395 -10.36 2.78 -26.78
N ASP A 396 -11.61 2.39 -27.00
CA ASP A 396 -12.73 2.77 -26.15
C ASP A 396 -12.58 2.21 -24.74
N LEU A 397 -12.21 0.93 -24.58
CA LEU A 397 -11.97 0.31 -23.28
C LEU A 397 -10.78 0.95 -22.57
N ARG A 398 -9.67 1.19 -23.28
CA ARG A 398 -8.50 1.95 -22.78
C ARG A 398 -8.91 3.30 -22.20
N ASN A 399 -9.79 4.04 -22.89
CA ASN A 399 -10.26 5.38 -22.49
C ASN A 399 -11.36 5.34 -21.43
N SER A 400 -12.19 4.28 -21.40
CA SER A 400 -13.30 4.15 -20.46
C SER A 400 -12.83 3.78 -19.04
N LEU A 401 -11.72 3.04 -18.93
CA LEU A 401 -11.14 2.57 -17.68
C LEU A 401 -10.54 3.66 -16.79
N SER A 402 -10.48 4.92 -17.23
CA SER A 402 -10.08 6.05 -16.37
C SER A 402 -11.23 6.66 -15.56
N HIS A 403 -12.49 6.29 -15.82
CA HIS A 403 -13.66 6.89 -15.16
C HIS A 403 -14.78 5.87 -14.85
N ALA A 404 -15.72 6.26 -13.97
CA ALA A 404 -16.93 5.50 -13.61
C ALA A 404 -17.79 5.05 -14.83
N TYR A 405 -17.56 5.66 -16.00
CA TYR A 405 -18.08 5.26 -17.32
C TYR A 405 -17.68 3.84 -17.75
N SER A 406 -16.63 3.24 -17.17
CA SER A 406 -16.22 1.86 -17.46
C SER A 406 -17.22 0.80 -16.99
N LEU A 407 -17.94 1.04 -15.90
CA LEU A 407 -18.85 0.05 -15.32
C LEU A 407 -20.13 -0.09 -16.18
N SER A 408 -20.68 1.02 -16.66
CA SER A 408 -21.87 1.01 -17.52
C SER A 408 -21.60 0.36 -18.89
N LYS A 409 -20.47 0.68 -19.52
CA LYS A 409 -20.07 0.08 -20.80
C LYS A 409 -19.73 -1.41 -20.66
N ARG A 410 -19.19 -1.82 -19.52
CA ARG A 410 -18.96 -3.23 -19.17
C ARG A 410 -20.27 -3.99 -19.01
N ILE A 411 -21.23 -3.44 -18.28
CA ILE A 411 -22.58 -4.01 -18.12
C ILE A 411 -23.27 -4.10 -19.49
N GLU A 412 -23.14 -3.08 -20.35
CA GLU A 412 -23.68 -3.09 -21.71
C GLU A 412 -23.08 -4.22 -22.57
N ILE A 413 -21.76 -4.44 -22.50
CA ILE A 413 -21.10 -5.55 -23.19
C ILE A 413 -21.53 -6.90 -22.61
N GLU A 414 -21.66 -7.01 -21.29
CA GLU A 414 -22.04 -8.25 -20.59
C GLU A 414 -23.51 -8.66 -20.87
N ASP A 415 -24.43 -7.70 -20.88
CA ASP A 415 -25.88 -7.94 -20.98
C ASP A 415 -26.41 -7.96 -22.42
N ASN A 416 -25.84 -7.17 -23.35
CA ASN A 416 -26.41 -7.01 -24.70
C ASN A 416 -25.60 -7.69 -25.82
N SER A 417 -24.42 -8.23 -25.54
CA SER A 417 -23.56 -8.79 -26.60
C SER A 417 -23.88 -10.25 -26.89
N LYS A 418 -24.26 -10.54 -28.14
CA LYS A 418 -24.45 -11.90 -28.66
C LYS A 418 -23.15 -12.71 -28.51
N VAL A 419 -23.25 -14.03 -28.31
CA VAL A 419 -22.08 -14.94 -28.20
C VAL A 419 -21.09 -14.74 -29.36
N ASN A 420 -21.58 -14.48 -30.58
CA ASN A 420 -20.76 -14.22 -31.77
C ASN A 420 -19.80 -13.02 -31.62
N PHE A 421 -20.17 -12.00 -30.83
CA PHE A 421 -19.29 -10.87 -30.53
C PHE A 421 -18.07 -11.35 -29.73
N PHE A 422 -18.28 -12.13 -28.66
CA PHE A 422 -17.21 -12.67 -27.84
C PHE A 422 -16.33 -13.65 -28.60
N VAL A 423 -16.90 -14.42 -29.54
CA VAL A 423 -16.13 -15.29 -30.45
C VAL A 423 -15.21 -14.45 -31.35
N GLY A 424 -15.72 -13.34 -31.92
CA GLY A 424 -14.91 -12.40 -32.70
C GLY A 424 -13.75 -11.83 -31.89
N VAL A 425 -14.04 -11.33 -30.69
CA VAL A 425 -13.03 -10.82 -29.75
C VAL A 425 -11.98 -11.88 -29.39
N GLN A 426 -12.39 -13.13 -29.16
CA GLN A 426 -11.46 -14.20 -28.80
C GLN A 426 -10.46 -14.49 -29.93
N ASN A 427 -10.93 -14.47 -31.18
CA ASN A 427 -10.10 -14.61 -32.38
C ASN A 427 -9.15 -13.42 -32.55
N ASP A 428 -9.63 -12.21 -32.31
CA ASP A 428 -8.80 -11.01 -32.40
C ASP A 428 -7.71 -10.97 -31.32
N LEU A 429 -8.05 -11.36 -30.09
CA LEU A 429 -7.08 -11.58 -29.03
C LEU A 429 -6.06 -12.65 -29.42
N LYS A 430 -6.37 -13.56 -30.35
CA LYS A 430 -5.40 -14.60 -30.77
C LYS A 430 -4.36 -13.98 -31.68
N ARG A 431 -4.77 -13.10 -32.59
CA ARG A 431 -3.86 -12.34 -33.45
C ARG A 431 -2.88 -11.49 -32.63
N ILE A 432 -3.34 -10.89 -31.54
CA ILE A 432 -2.44 -10.17 -30.61
C ILE A 432 -1.39 -11.12 -30.03
N ASP A 433 -1.79 -12.32 -29.58
CA ASP A 433 -0.85 -13.31 -29.03
C ASP A 433 0.15 -13.82 -30.07
N ASP A 434 -0.30 -14.02 -31.30
CA ASP A 434 0.54 -14.41 -32.42
C ASP A 434 1.62 -13.33 -32.66
N VAL A 435 1.24 -12.05 -32.70
CA VAL A 435 2.19 -10.92 -32.85
C VAL A 435 3.12 -10.78 -31.64
N ILE A 436 2.63 -10.96 -30.42
CA ILE A 436 3.48 -10.98 -29.21
C ILE A 436 4.52 -12.10 -29.33
N THR A 437 4.11 -13.27 -29.80
CA THR A 437 5.00 -14.42 -29.97
C THR A 437 6.06 -14.17 -31.05
N GLU A 438 5.77 -13.37 -32.08
CA GLU A 438 6.76 -12.94 -33.09
C GLU A 438 7.76 -11.89 -32.58
N ILE A 439 7.41 -11.14 -31.52
CA ILE A 439 8.29 -10.13 -30.92
C ILE A 439 9.33 -10.78 -29.99
N PHE A 440 8.99 -11.89 -29.34
CA PHE A 440 9.88 -12.70 -28.50
C PHE A 440 10.70 -13.67 -29.33
#